data_AF-A0A7J4DV84-F1
#
_entry.id   AF-A0A7J4DV84-F1
#
_cell.length_a   1.000
_cell.length_b   1.000
_cell.length_c   1.000
_cell.angle_alpha   90.00
_cell.angle_beta   90.00
_cell.angle_gamma   90.00
#
_symmetry.space_group_name_H-M   'P 1'
#
loop_
_entity.id
_entity.type
_entity.pdbx_description
1 polymer ?
#
loop_
_entity_poly.entity_id
_entity_poly.type
_entity_poly.pdbx_seq_one_letter_code
_entity_poly.pdbx_strand_id
1 'polypeptide(L)' 'RLRVEVNVSKINRYTEANETVVVPGKVLGAGRIDHPVTVAAIAFSKSAVEKICGAGGRVIHILQLLEENPRGSKVKIII' A
#
# COMPACT_ATOMS: atom_id res chain seq x y z
N ARG A 1 -16.61 1.86 -14.95
CA ARG A 1 -15.14 1.90 -14.69
C ARG A 1 -14.92 1.47 -13.24
N LEU A 2 -14.31 0.31 -12.99
CA LEU A 2 -13.95 -0.17 -11.63
C LEU A 2 -12.50 0.19 -11.32
N ARG A 3 -12.17 1.49 -11.24
CA ARG A 3 -10.85 1.88 -10.72
C ARG A 3 -10.96 1.88 -9.21
N VAL A 4 -10.22 0.99 -8.57
CA VAL A 4 -10.13 0.93 -7.11
C VAL A 4 -9.23 2.07 -6.66
N GLU A 5 -9.75 2.92 -5.77
CA GLU A 5 -9.03 4.04 -5.19
C GLU A 5 -9.03 3.88 -3.67
N VAL A 6 -7.85 3.66 -3.10
CA VAL A 6 -7.69 3.37 -1.68
C VAL A 6 -6.96 4.53 -1.00
N ASN A 7 -7.53 5.02 0.08
CA ASN A 7 -6.89 6.04 0.90
C ASN A 7 -5.93 5.40 1.91
N VAL A 8 -4.83 6.10 2.23
CA VAL A 8 -3.88 5.67 3.28
C VAL A 8 -4.55 5.44 4.64
N SER A 9 -5.60 6.18 4.97
CA SER A 9 -6.41 5.93 6.18
C SER A 9 -7.08 4.56 6.20
N LYS A 10 -7.49 4.04 5.02
CA LYS A 10 -8.08 2.70 4.91
C LYS A 10 -7.00 1.65 5.15
N ILE A 11 -5.83 1.83 4.55
CA ILE A 11 -4.67 0.95 4.74
C ILE A 11 -4.36 0.84 6.24
N ASN A 12 -4.12 1.98 6.90
CA ASN A 12 -3.78 2.04 8.33
C ASN A 12 -4.78 1.34 9.27
N ARG A 13 -6.07 1.27 8.91
CA ARG A 13 -7.08 0.60 9.76
C ARG A 13 -7.06 -0.92 9.67
N TYR A 14 -6.56 -1.47 8.56
CA TYR A 14 -6.59 -2.90 8.27
C TYR A 14 -5.21 -3.55 8.27
N THR A 15 -4.19 -2.75 8.60
CA THR A 15 -2.79 -3.17 8.59
C THR A 15 -2.16 -2.99 9.95
N GLU A 16 -1.15 -3.81 10.19
CA GLU A 16 -0.27 -3.74 11.34
C GLU A 16 1.17 -3.45 10.88
N ALA A 17 2.04 -3.12 11.83
CA ALA A 17 3.43 -2.83 11.53
C ALA A 17 4.12 -4.01 10.83
N ASN A 18 4.89 -3.71 9.79
CA ASN A 18 5.61 -4.66 8.93
C ASN A 18 4.72 -5.59 8.08
N GLU A 19 3.45 -5.27 7.90
CA GLU A 19 2.60 -5.98 6.94
C GLU A 19 2.80 -5.52 5.50
N THR A 20 2.47 -6.42 4.56
CA THR A 20 2.48 -6.14 3.12
C THR A 20 1.06 -6.10 2.57
N VAL A 21 0.73 -5.02 1.88
CA VAL A 21 -0.59 -4.72 1.35
C VAL A 21 -0.52 -4.63 -0.16
N VAL A 22 -1.50 -5.23 -0.84
CA VAL A 22 -1.70 -5.07 -2.28
C VAL A 22 -2.98 -4.32 -2.55
N VAL A 23 -2.86 -3.27 -3.36
CA VAL A 23 -3.98 -2.50 -3.89
C VAL A 23 -3.97 -2.62 -5.42
N PRO A 24 -4.96 -3.29 -6.03
CA PRO A 24 -5.08 -3.41 -7.49
C PRO A 24 -5.64 -2.12 -8.11
N GLY A 25 -5.04 -0.97 -7.76
CA GLY A 25 -5.58 0.34 -8.07
C GLY A 25 -4.65 1.48 -7.69
N LYS A 26 -5.22 2.67 -7.50
CA LYS A 26 -4.49 3.88 -7.13
C LYS A 26 -4.58 4.13 -5.63
N VAL A 27 -3.44 4.41 -5.01
CA VAL A 27 -3.39 4.84 -3.60
C VAL A 27 -3.40 6.36 -3.52
N LEU A 28 -4.32 6.87 -2.71
CA LEU A 28 -4.55 8.29 -2.45
C LEU A 28 -4.06 8.65 -1.05
N GLY A 29 -3.53 9.86 -0.91
CA GLY A 29 -2.89 10.33 0.32
C GLY A 29 -3.85 10.85 1.39
N ALA A 30 -5.15 10.52 1.37
CA ALA A 30 -6.09 11.04 2.37
C ALA A 30 -6.04 10.24 3.69
N GLY A 31 -5.82 10.95 4.80
CA GLY A 31 -5.67 10.36 6.13
C GLY A 31 -4.23 10.35 6.64
N ARG A 32 -3.95 9.49 7.62
CA ARG A 32 -2.65 9.30 8.25
C ARG A 32 -2.30 7.83 8.28
N ILE A 33 -1.00 7.58 8.36
CA ILE A 33 -0.42 6.27 8.57
C ILE A 33 0.61 6.41 9.70
N ASP A 34 0.48 5.58 10.72
CA ASP A 34 1.21 5.71 12.00
C ASP A 34 2.15 4.55 12.28
N HIS A 35 2.18 3.56 11.40
CA HIS A 35 3.07 2.41 11.49
C HIS A 35 3.70 2.09 10.12
N PRO A 36 4.90 1.48 10.12
CA PRO A 36 5.59 1.13 8.89
C PRO A 36 4.88 -0.03 8.20
N VAL A 37 4.50 0.16 6.94
CA VAL A 37 3.89 -0.89 6.10
C VAL A 37 4.50 -0.90 4.72
N THR A 38 4.48 -2.06 4.07
CA THR A 38 4.83 -2.18 2.65
C THR A 38 3.56 -2.14 1.81
N VAL A 39 3.41 -1.13 0.96
CA VAL A 39 2.25 -0.99 0.07
C VAL A 39 2.67 -1.24 -1.38
N ALA A 40 2.04 -2.22 -2.00
CA ALA A 40 2.14 -2.54 -3.42
C ALA A 40 0.90 -2.07 -4.16
N ALA A 41 1.06 -1.23 -5.18
CA ALA A 41 -0.07 -0.76 -5.98
C ALA A 41 0.31 -0.51 -7.45
N ILE A 42 -0.71 -0.25 -8.28
CA ILE A 42 -0.53 0.13 -9.69
C ILE A 42 -0.04 1.59 -9.78
N ALA A 43 -0.61 2.46 -8.97
CA ALA A 43 -0.27 3.87 -8.96
C ALA A 43 -0.36 4.46 -7.57
N PHE A 44 0.49 5.45 -7.30
CA PHE A 44 0.49 6.19 -6.05
C PHE A 44 0.36 7.67 -6.32
N SER A 45 -0.36 8.38 -5.44
CA SER A 45 -0.31 9.84 -5.40
C SER A 45 0.95 10.29 -4.68
N LYS A 46 1.52 11.45 -5.05
CA LYS A 46 2.71 12.00 -4.40
C LYS A 46 2.57 12.05 -2.87
N SER A 47 1.47 12.62 -2.39
CA SER A 47 1.18 12.70 -0.96
C SER A 47 0.99 11.35 -0.27
N ALA A 48 0.63 10.28 -1.00
CA ALA A 48 0.57 8.94 -0.42
C ALA A 48 1.98 8.38 -0.19
N VAL A 49 2.85 8.53 -1.18
CA VAL A 49 4.27 8.10 -1.09
C VAL A 49 4.97 8.82 0.07
N GLU A 50 4.81 10.14 0.16
CA GLU A 50 5.40 10.95 1.23
C GLU A 50 4.94 10.50 2.62
N LYS A 51 3.65 10.18 2.78
CA LYS A 51 3.11 9.70 4.06
C LYS A 51 3.58 8.30 4.43
N ILE A 52 3.57 7.38 3.46
CA ILE A 52 4.00 5.99 3.69
C ILE A 52 5.50 5.95 4.00
N CYS A 53 6.32 6.66 3.22
CA CYS A 53 7.76 6.75 3.45
C CYS A 53 8.08 7.51 4.74
N GLY A 54 7.32 8.57 5.06
CA GLY A 54 7.45 9.33 6.30
C GLY A 54 7.13 8.53 7.56
N ALA A 55 6.26 7.51 7.47
CA ALA A 55 5.99 6.57 8.56
C ALA A 55 6.99 5.40 8.64
N GLY A 56 8.06 5.42 7.85
CA GLY A 56 9.03 4.32 7.76
C GLY A 56 8.53 3.12 6.96
N GLY A 57 7.46 3.29 6.18
CA GLY A 57 6.93 2.29 5.27
C GLY A 57 7.64 2.29 3.91
N ARG A 58 7.31 1.30 3.08
CA ARG A 58 7.87 1.11 1.75
C ARG A 58 6.76 1.10 0.72
N VAL A 59 6.93 1.81 -0.39
CA VAL A 59 6.04 1.72 -1.56
C VAL A 59 6.73 0.94 -2.66
N ILE A 60 6.03 -0.02 -3.25
CA ILE A 60 6.53 -0.84 -4.35
C ILE A 60 5.47 -0.95 -5.44
N HIS A 61 5.90 -1.20 -6.67
CA HIS A 61 4.96 -1.48 -7.75
C HIS A 61 4.44 -2.91 -7.63
N ILE A 62 3.19 -3.15 -8.03
CA ILE A 62 2.60 -4.49 -7.93
C ILE A 62 3.40 -5.56 -8.67
N LEU A 63 4.05 -5.20 -9.79
CA LEU A 63 4.91 -6.11 -10.54
C LEU A 63 6.18 -6.49 -9.76
N GLN A 64 6.79 -5.54 -9.05
CA GLN A 64 7.97 -5.82 -8.22
C GLN A 64 7.62 -6.74 -7.06
N LEU A 65 6.42 -6.62 -6.49
CA LEU A 65 5.99 -7.54 -5.44
C LEU A 65 5.90 -8.99 -5.96
N LEU A 66 5.47 -9.20 -7.21
CA LEU A 66 5.45 -10.54 -7.80
C LEU A 66 6.87 -11.11 -7.97
N GLU A 67 7.85 -10.26 -8.27
CA GLU A 67 9.26 -10.66 -8.38
C GLU A 67 9.88 -10.95 -7.00
N GLU A 68 9.62 -10.10 -5.99
CA GLU A 68 10.14 -10.27 -4.63
C GLU A 68 9.44 -11.41 -3.86
N ASN A 69 8.14 -11.61 -4.07
CA ASN A 69 7.32 -12.59 -3.35
C ASN A 69 6.39 -13.35 -4.31
N PRO A 70 6.93 -14.27 -5.14
CA PRO A 70 6.15 -15.03 -6.10
C PRO A 70 5.13 -15.98 -5.46
N ARG A 71 5.26 -16.27 -4.16
CA ARG A 71 4.32 -17.10 -3.40
C ARG A 71 3.14 -16.32 -2.81
N GLY A 72 3.16 -14.98 -2.84
CA GLY A 72 2.10 -14.14 -2.26
C GLY A 72 1.84 -14.41 -0.78
N SER A 73 2.83 -14.93 -0.04
CA SER A 73 2.65 -15.32 1.35
C SER A 73 2.64 -14.08 2.25
N LYS A 74 1.68 -14.01 3.19
CA LYS A 74 1.46 -12.88 4.12
C LYS A 74 1.12 -11.54 3.44
N VAL A 75 0.34 -11.58 2.36
CA VAL A 75 -0.11 -10.37 1.66
C VAL A 75 -1.60 -10.13 1.95
N LYS A 76 -1.95 -8.91 2.36
CA LYS A 76 -3.35 -8.47 2.50
C LYS A 76 -3.79 -7.70 1.26
N ILE A 77 -4.91 -8.07 0.68
CA ILE A 77 -5.49 -7.36 -0.46
C ILE A 77 -6.51 -6.35 0.05
N ILE A 78 -6.34 -5.07 -0.29
CA ILE A 78 -7.27 -4.00 0.07
C ILE A 78 -7.86 -3.40 -1.21
N ILE A 79 -9.19 -3.44 -1.29
CA ILE A 79 -10.02 -2.79 -2.31
C ILE A 79 -10.92 -1.75 -1.67
#